data_AF-A0A1V4Z6N5-F1
#
_entry.id   AF-A0A1V4Z6N5-F1
#
_cell.length_a   1.000
_cell.length_b   1.000
_cell.length_c   1.000
_cell.angle_alpha   90.00
_cell.angle_beta   90.00
_cell.angle_gamma   90.00
#
_symmetry.space_group_name_H-M   'P 1'
#
loop_
_entity.id
_entity.type
_entity.pdbx_description
1 polymer ?
#
loop_
_entity_poly.entity_id
_entity_poly.type
_entity_poly.pdbx_seq_one_letter_code
_entity_poly.pdbx_strand_id
1 'polypeptide(L)'
;MSFTGGDKAELNPKYIGKLIETRLYAINEKKHHDGVILTFYCPKCSHNNTVMKPLIFHNLTMDTFMQAVSGYRLETHTCVCGARLSSNNIIIALYSHYFPETQLDFQAEVTAGSEFVNFYRMDNAGDRALIRGTPDFRFMYETFGRVMSAREAWKYAVSTALQTRNIQLFNVEKGYVIVAMPGNNPRARVNMREIVGPDWPGDAALVFRLSDYKKEESPYDDAYTVWMPEYAADIAAGRVDAAAIVDQARIAALIERALARDGLAFTAHGDMIVVNRKPFKATLSVREIAKEAAFTARSFQDIIEAKLDFAMNRIYSAENLLAAIRRDMPSYTYAIDGDYLEITNPNNGLSDRVNIYAPLPRNGTKLIVSRLRESLCKDEKSRPVCRCGKPCFVFKSIQPSAWLKETPDAFNHVYDEKDNAVVLYYITCGEHAAPVMKTDLASWLVDRSALDDIFEEDLDVLRLNIEAHAGKFGKDTIIGVISNKACDIMTHPSFVAGLVDTLKAGIGPRVIVYAPLKELVLVYTEDADVENLNAAAQDLQTIAASRDVGQTPLDYIELFELDRPRGIFNLITLPPKPAPPETPPAAPGTKPGTP
;
A
#
# COMPACT_ATOMS: atom_id res chain seq x y z
N MET A 1 -10.66 48.19 17.69
CA MET A 1 -10.14 48.73 16.41
C MET A 1 -11.13 49.79 15.95
N SER A 2 -10.73 51.05 15.79
CA SER A 2 -11.60 52.04 15.16
C SER A 2 -11.34 52.03 13.65
N PHE A 3 -12.35 51.65 12.88
CA PHE A 3 -12.35 51.75 11.42
C PHE A 3 -12.83 53.15 11.04
N THR A 4 -11.98 54.16 11.21
CA THR A 4 -12.32 55.55 10.85
C THR A 4 -11.73 55.89 9.49
N GLY A 5 -12.55 55.80 8.45
CA GLY A 5 -12.18 56.23 7.10
C GLY A 5 -13.26 55.94 6.06
N GLY A 6 -14.27 56.81 5.97
CA GLY A 6 -15.25 56.83 4.89
C GLY A 6 -16.66 57.14 5.40
N ASP A 7 -17.31 58.14 4.80
CA ASP A 7 -18.74 58.41 4.98
C ASP A 7 -19.55 57.11 4.81
N LYS A 8 -20.62 56.96 5.61
CA LYS A 8 -21.53 55.80 5.62
C LYS A 8 -22.10 55.53 4.22
N ALA A 9 -21.36 54.78 3.40
CA ALA A 9 -21.86 54.24 2.17
C ALA A 9 -22.82 53.10 2.55
N GLU A 10 -24.13 53.35 2.41
CA GLU A 10 -25.10 52.26 2.43
C GLU A 10 -24.66 51.19 1.42
N LEU A 11 -24.54 49.96 1.89
CA LEU A 11 -24.14 48.82 1.06
C LEU A 11 -25.17 48.64 -0.06
N ASN A 12 -24.71 48.69 -1.31
CA ASN A 12 -25.58 48.45 -2.47
C ASN A 12 -26.25 47.07 -2.31
N PRO A 13 -27.59 46.96 -2.42
CA PRO A 13 -28.30 45.69 -2.33
C PRO A 13 -27.79 44.59 -3.28
N LYS A 14 -27.23 44.99 -4.43
CA LYS A 14 -26.57 44.05 -5.37
C LYS A 14 -25.36 43.33 -4.75
N TYR A 15 -24.70 43.93 -3.76
CA TYR A 15 -23.56 43.33 -3.06
C TYR A 15 -24.00 42.23 -2.10
N ILE A 16 -25.11 42.45 -1.39
CA ILE A 16 -25.70 41.44 -0.51
C ILE A 16 -26.11 40.21 -1.33
N GLY A 17 -26.72 40.41 -2.50
CA GLY A 17 -27.05 39.32 -3.43
C GLY A 17 -25.83 38.47 -3.83
N LYS A 18 -24.70 39.10 -4.16
CA LYS A 18 -23.47 38.36 -4.53
C LYS A 18 -22.82 37.62 -3.35
N LEU A 19 -22.91 38.17 -2.14
CA LEU A 19 -22.47 37.48 -0.91
C LEU A 19 -23.30 36.21 -0.66
N ILE A 20 -24.63 36.34 -0.77
CA ILE A 20 -25.57 35.22 -0.62
C ILE A 20 -25.30 34.15 -1.68
N GLU A 21 -25.18 34.54 -2.95
CA GLU A 21 -24.90 33.61 -4.05
C GLU A 21 -23.59 32.84 -3.82
N THR A 22 -22.52 33.55 -3.45
CA THR A 22 -21.21 32.94 -3.14
C THR A 22 -21.32 31.95 -1.99
N ARG A 23 -22.08 32.28 -0.94
CA ARG A 23 -22.26 31.41 0.22
C ARG A 23 -23.10 30.18 -0.11
N LEU A 24 -24.22 30.35 -0.81
CA LEU A 24 -25.08 29.25 -1.26
C LEU A 24 -24.31 28.27 -2.17
N TYR A 25 -23.46 28.79 -3.06
CA TYR A 25 -22.58 27.96 -3.88
C TYR A 25 -21.66 27.09 -3.02
N ALA A 26 -21.01 27.68 -2.01
CA ALA A 26 -20.11 26.94 -1.12
C ALA A 26 -20.82 25.91 -0.22
N ILE A 27 -22.04 26.22 0.23
CA ILE A 27 -22.90 25.27 0.96
C ILE A 27 -23.27 24.10 0.05
N ASN A 28 -23.70 24.37 -1.19
CA ASN A 28 -24.11 23.36 -2.16
C ASN A 28 -22.98 22.43 -2.60
N GLU A 29 -21.75 22.94 -2.72
CA GLU A 29 -20.59 22.09 -3.00
C GLU A 29 -20.21 21.19 -1.81
N LYS A 30 -20.86 21.33 -0.64
CA LYS A 30 -20.57 20.61 0.62
C LYS A 30 -19.12 20.77 1.09
N LYS A 31 -18.40 21.77 0.57
CA LYS A 31 -16.97 21.92 0.85
C LYS A 31 -16.73 22.62 2.20
N HIS A 32 -17.62 23.50 2.64
CA HIS A 32 -17.35 24.43 3.75
C HIS A 32 -18.55 24.72 4.65
N HIS A 33 -18.66 24.03 5.79
CA HIS A 33 -19.59 24.41 6.88
C HIS A 33 -19.27 25.80 7.41
N ASP A 34 -17.99 26.17 7.43
CA ASP A 34 -17.49 27.46 7.89
C ASP A 34 -16.81 28.26 6.79
N GLY A 35 -17.08 29.56 6.76
CA GLY A 35 -16.48 30.46 5.78
C GLY A 35 -16.25 31.87 6.31
N VAL A 36 -15.18 32.49 5.81
CA VAL A 36 -15.04 33.95 5.87
C VAL A 36 -15.16 34.49 4.45
N ILE A 37 -16.06 35.45 4.29
CA ILE A 37 -16.21 36.21 3.06
C ILE A 37 -15.75 37.64 3.33
N LEU A 38 -14.71 38.07 2.60
CA LEU A 38 -14.19 39.43 2.66
C LEU A 38 -14.50 40.15 1.35
N THR A 39 -14.99 41.38 1.45
CA THR A 39 -15.17 42.24 0.27
C THR A 39 -14.27 43.46 0.37
N PHE A 40 -13.48 43.68 -0.67
CA PHE A 40 -12.53 44.78 -0.80
C PHE A 40 -13.02 45.80 -1.82
N TYR A 41 -12.96 47.10 -1.50
CA TYR A 41 -13.18 48.19 -2.44
C TYR A 41 -11.88 48.60 -3.12
N CYS A 42 -11.84 48.58 -4.46
CA CYS A 42 -10.71 49.08 -5.21
C CYS A 42 -10.85 50.58 -5.51
N PRO A 43 -9.98 51.45 -4.97
CA PRO A 43 -10.07 52.88 -5.23
C PRO A 43 -9.71 53.26 -6.68
N LYS A 44 -8.98 52.41 -7.40
CA LYS A 44 -8.51 52.70 -8.77
C LYS A 44 -9.60 52.56 -9.84
N CYS A 45 -10.47 51.57 -9.69
CA CYS A 45 -11.50 51.25 -10.69
C CYS A 45 -12.90 51.12 -10.10
N SER A 46 -13.05 51.45 -8.81
CA SER A 46 -14.29 51.35 -8.04
C SER A 46 -14.95 49.97 -8.04
N HIS A 47 -14.22 48.91 -8.43
CA HIS A 47 -14.72 47.54 -8.35
C HIS A 47 -14.58 46.98 -6.94
N ASN A 48 -15.61 46.24 -6.53
CA ASN A 48 -15.55 45.40 -5.34
C ASN A 48 -15.05 44.00 -5.69
N ASN A 49 -14.10 43.51 -4.92
CA ASN A 49 -13.55 42.17 -5.06
C ASN A 49 -13.94 41.37 -3.81
N THR A 50 -14.72 40.32 -4.01
CA THR A 50 -15.17 39.43 -2.92
C THR A 50 -14.35 38.16 -2.96
N VAL A 51 -13.80 37.77 -1.83
CA VAL A 51 -13.00 36.56 -1.65
C VAL A 51 -13.64 35.74 -0.55
N MET A 52 -13.91 34.47 -0.82
CA MET A 52 -14.31 33.49 0.19
C MET A 52 -13.11 32.62 0.50
N LYS A 53 -12.81 32.43 1.79
CA LYS A 53 -11.88 31.39 2.24
C LYS A 53 -12.61 30.34 3.07
N PRO A 54 -12.31 29.04 2.84
CA PRO A 54 -12.58 27.98 3.78
C PRO A 54 -11.95 28.33 5.11
N LEU A 55 -12.69 28.23 6.21
CA LEU A 55 -12.05 28.08 7.52
C LEU A 55 -11.89 26.58 7.76
N ILE A 56 -10.65 26.08 7.67
CA ILE A 56 -10.32 24.66 7.94
C ILE A 56 -10.10 24.46 9.46
N PHE A 57 -10.79 25.24 10.30
CA PHE A 57 -10.63 25.16 11.75
C PHE A 57 -11.84 24.47 12.36
N HIS A 58 -11.62 23.26 12.89
CA HIS A 58 -12.66 22.42 13.54
C HIS A 58 -13.20 22.97 14.87
N ASN A 59 -12.74 24.14 15.31
CA ASN A 59 -13.19 24.82 16.52
C ASN A 59 -13.17 26.33 16.25
N LEU A 60 -14.30 26.91 15.88
CA LEU A 60 -14.40 28.34 15.58
C LEU A 60 -14.93 29.13 16.77
N THR A 61 -14.06 29.99 17.29
CA THR A 61 -14.35 31.07 18.23
C THR A 61 -14.32 32.43 17.53
N MET A 62 -14.82 33.48 18.18
CA MET A 62 -14.66 34.86 17.71
C MET A 62 -13.17 35.22 17.51
N ASP A 63 -12.28 34.66 18.31
CA ASP A 63 -10.84 34.87 18.18
C ASP A 63 -10.28 34.29 16.88
N THR A 64 -10.72 33.08 16.48
CA THR A 64 -10.33 32.51 15.18
C THR A 64 -10.89 33.31 13.99
N PHE A 65 -12.08 33.92 14.11
CA PHE A 65 -12.57 34.85 13.10
C PHE A 65 -11.71 36.11 13.03
N MET A 66 -11.38 36.72 14.18
CA MET A 66 -10.50 37.89 14.23
C MET A 66 -9.08 37.55 13.74
N GLN A 67 -8.57 36.34 14.02
CA GLN A 67 -7.33 35.81 13.46
C GLN A 67 -7.42 35.66 11.94
N ALA A 68 -8.51 35.10 11.41
CA ALA A 68 -8.71 35.00 9.96
C ALA A 68 -8.75 36.38 9.29
N VAL A 69 -9.50 37.35 9.85
CA VAL A 69 -9.56 38.73 9.36
C VAL A 69 -8.20 39.43 9.48
N SER A 70 -7.46 39.20 10.57
CA SER A 70 -6.12 39.78 10.79
C SER A 70 -5.01 39.11 9.99
N GLY A 71 -5.16 37.84 9.58
CA GLY A 71 -4.26 37.17 8.65
C GLY A 71 -4.17 37.91 7.31
N TYR A 72 -5.25 38.58 6.91
CA TYR A 72 -5.27 39.48 5.75
C TYR A 72 -4.54 40.81 5.92
N ARG A 73 -3.99 41.11 7.11
CA ARG A 73 -3.05 42.23 7.26
C ARG A 73 -1.76 42.00 6.47
N LEU A 74 -1.41 40.74 6.22
CA LEU A 74 -0.15 40.35 5.58
C LEU A 74 -0.32 39.88 4.12
N GLU A 75 -1.56 39.63 3.69
CA GLU A 75 -1.87 39.22 2.32
C GLU A 75 -2.31 40.42 1.45
N THR A 76 -1.91 40.42 0.18
CA THR A 76 -2.40 41.41 -0.80
C THR A 76 -3.23 40.72 -1.87
N HIS A 77 -4.42 41.25 -2.14
CA HIS A 77 -5.29 40.78 -3.21
C HIS A 77 -5.16 41.66 -4.44
N THR A 78 -5.22 41.06 -5.62
CA THR A 78 -5.18 41.84 -6.86
C THR A 78 -6.60 42.04 -7.37
N CYS A 79 -6.99 43.30 -7.52
CA CYS A 79 -8.23 43.67 -8.20
C CYS A 79 -8.15 43.27 -9.68
N VAL A 80 -9.30 43.05 -10.33
CA VAL A 80 -9.41 42.88 -11.80
C VAL A 80 -8.66 43.95 -12.61
N CYS A 81 -8.56 45.19 -12.12
CA CYS A 81 -7.78 46.26 -12.79
C CYS A 81 -6.26 46.22 -12.54
N GLY A 82 -5.75 45.18 -11.87
CA GLY A 82 -4.36 45.01 -11.48
C GLY A 82 -3.92 45.79 -10.22
N ALA A 83 -4.82 46.56 -9.58
CA ALA A 83 -4.50 47.25 -8.34
C ALA A 83 -4.36 46.25 -7.16
N ARG A 84 -3.33 46.43 -6.33
CA ARG A 84 -3.19 45.68 -5.07
C ARG A 84 -4.12 46.26 -4.00
N LEU A 85 -4.86 45.38 -3.35
CA LEU A 85 -5.81 45.63 -2.28
C LEU A 85 -5.23 45.02 -1.00
N SER A 86 -5.27 45.77 0.10
CA SER A 86 -4.84 45.34 1.43
C SER A 86 -6.02 45.30 2.40
N SER A 87 -5.76 44.98 3.67
CA SER A 87 -6.77 45.03 4.74
C SER A 87 -7.47 46.38 4.87
N ASN A 88 -6.83 47.49 4.47
CA ASN A 88 -7.43 48.83 4.51
C ASN A 88 -8.52 49.02 3.44
N ASN A 89 -8.55 48.15 2.44
CA ASN A 89 -9.57 48.16 1.40
C ASN A 89 -10.79 47.32 1.77
N ILE A 90 -10.78 46.59 2.90
CA ILE A 90 -11.92 45.77 3.33
C ILE A 90 -13.09 46.69 3.67
N ILE A 91 -14.22 46.48 3.00
CA ILE A 91 -15.49 47.17 3.26
C ILE A 91 -16.50 46.28 3.97
N ILE A 92 -16.37 44.95 3.85
CA ILE A 92 -17.22 43.97 4.56
C ILE A 92 -16.37 42.78 4.95
N ALA A 93 -16.50 42.35 6.20
CA ALA A 93 -16.07 41.04 6.67
C ALA A 93 -17.29 40.27 7.19
N LEU A 94 -17.57 39.13 6.57
CA LEU A 94 -18.68 38.26 6.90
C LEU A 94 -18.14 36.91 7.37
N TYR A 95 -18.45 36.56 8.60
CA TYR A 95 -18.37 35.20 9.10
C TYR A 95 -19.65 34.46 8.74
N SER A 96 -19.55 33.18 8.38
CA SER A 96 -20.70 32.32 8.13
C SER A 96 -20.47 30.91 8.63
N HIS A 97 -21.44 30.37 9.37
CA HIS A 97 -21.46 28.99 9.87
C HIS A 97 -22.79 28.33 9.50
N TYR A 98 -22.71 27.29 8.69
CA TYR A 98 -23.87 26.55 8.19
C TYR A 98 -24.17 25.35 9.09
N PHE A 99 -25.41 25.27 9.56
CA PHE A 99 -25.97 24.19 10.38
C PHE A 99 -26.74 23.22 9.47
N PRO A 100 -26.17 22.07 9.08
CA PRO A 100 -26.81 21.17 8.13
C PRO A 100 -28.12 20.56 8.64
N GLU A 101 -28.29 20.48 9.96
CA GLU A 101 -29.44 19.87 10.60
C GLU A 101 -30.70 20.73 10.49
N THR A 102 -30.53 22.05 10.53
CA THR A 102 -31.61 23.03 10.40
C THR A 102 -31.65 23.70 9.03
N GLN A 103 -30.61 23.48 8.20
CA GLN A 103 -30.47 24.12 6.89
C GLN A 103 -30.43 25.66 6.99
N LEU A 104 -29.80 26.15 8.05
CA LEU A 104 -29.66 27.58 8.34
C LEU A 104 -28.18 27.95 8.42
N ASP A 105 -27.85 29.14 7.96
CA ASP A 105 -26.53 29.74 8.04
C ASP A 105 -26.57 30.93 9.00
N PHE A 106 -25.77 30.84 10.07
CA PHE A 106 -25.54 31.96 10.97
C PHE A 106 -24.45 32.85 10.41
N GLN A 107 -24.71 34.14 10.39
CA GLN A 107 -23.84 35.12 9.76
C GLN A 107 -23.53 36.25 10.72
N ALA A 108 -22.24 36.55 10.91
CA ALA A 108 -21.81 37.73 11.66
C ALA A 108 -21.07 38.68 10.69
N GLU A 109 -21.63 39.85 10.48
CA GLU A 109 -21.16 40.82 9.49
C GLU A 109 -20.61 42.07 10.17
N VAL A 110 -19.43 42.51 9.72
CA VAL A 110 -18.83 43.80 10.08
C VAL A 110 -18.61 44.59 8.79
N THR A 111 -19.20 45.78 8.73
CA THR A 111 -19.04 46.71 7.62
C THR A 111 -18.05 47.81 7.99
N ALA A 112 -17.24 48.29 7.04
CA ALA A 112 -16.34 49.41 7.26
C ALA A 112 -17.09 50.65 7.75
N GLY A 113 -16.55 51.31 8.78
CA GLY A 113 -17.20 52.43 9.45
C GLY A 113 -18.31 52.03 10.44
N SER A 114 -18.63 50.74 10.59
CA SER A 114 -19.48 50.24 11.67
C SER A 114 -18.65 49.88 12.89
N GLU A 115 -19.10 50.31 14.07
CA GLU A 115 -18.58 49.83 15.36
C GLU A 115 -19.30 48.57 15.86
N PHE A 116 -20.38 48.18 15.20
CA PHE A 116 -21.24 47.06 15.59
C PHE A 116 -21.14 45.90 14.61
N VAL A 117 -21.24 44.69 15.18
CA VAL A 117 -21.42 43.43 14.44
C VAL A 117 -22.92 43.23 14.24
N ASN A 118 -23.35 43.03 13.00
CA ASN A 118 -24.71 42.64 12.68
C ASN A 118 -24.79 41.13 12.53
N PHE A 119 -25.82 40.53 13.13
CA PHE A 119 -26.05 39.09 13.06
C PHE A 119 -27.23 38.79 12.15
N TYR A 120 -27.10 37.76 11.33
CA TYR A 120 -28.15 37.34 10.43
C TYR A 120 -28.33 35.83 10.46
N ARG A 121 -29.55 35.41 10.18
CA ARG A 121 -29.90 34.04 9.81
C ARG A 121 -30.22 34.02 8.32
N MET A 122 -29.61 33.11 7.58
CA MET A 122 -29.91 32.88 6.17
C MET A 122 -30.39 31.44 5.98
N ASP A 123 -31.40 31.21 5.13
CA ASP A 123 -31.82 29.86 4.74
C ASP A 123 -31.25 29.46 3.37
N ASN A 124 -31.58 28.24 2.92
CA ASN A 124 -31.14 27.71 1.63
C ASN A 124 -31.77 28.39 0.40
N ALA A 125 -32.81 29.22 0.58
CA ALA A 125 -33.32 30.07 -0.48
C ALA A 125 -32.52 31.38 -0.60
N GLY A 126 -31.63 31.65 0.36
CA GLY A 126 -30.87 32.89 0.46
C GLY A 126 -31.62 33.99 1.20
N ASP A 127 -32.76 33.68 1.84
CA ASP A 127 -33.54 34.67 2.58
C ASP A 127 -32.83 35.01 3.88
N ARG A 128 -32.37 36.26 3.98
CA ARG A 128 -31.55 36.75 5.08
C ARG A 128 -32.38 37.59 6.05
N ALA A 129 -32.49 37.13 7.29
CA ALA A 129 -33.19 37.82 8.38
C ALA A 129 -32.20 38.38 9.41
N LEU A 130 -32.34 39.66 9.76
CA LEU A 130 -31.56 40.29 10.82
C LEU A 130 -31.95 39.73 12.19
N ILE A 131 -30.96 39.31 12.96
CA ILE A 131 -31.09 38.91 14.35
C ILE A 131 -30.96 40.17 15.22
N ARG A 132 -32.03 40.50 15.95
CA ARG A 132 -32.05 41.69 16.80
C ARG A 132 -31.37 41.39 18.13
N GLY A 133 -30.28 42.11 18.42
CA GLY A 133 -29.49 41.95 19.65
C GLY A 133 -28.32 40.98 19.48
N THR A 134 -27.56 40.79 20.56
CA THR A 134 -26.45 39.84 20.58
C THR A 134 -27.00 38.43 20.83
N PRO A 135 -26.78 37.46 19.92
CA PRO A 135 -27.27 36.10 20.09
C PRO A 135 -26.56 35.44 21.28
N ASP A 136 -27.33 35.01 22.27
CA ASP A 136 -26.84 34.20 23.40
C ASP A 136 -27.00 32.69 23.11
N PHE A 137 -26.57 31.85 24.05
CA PHE A 137 -26.67 30.39 23.89
C PHE A 137 -28.11 29.91 23.66
N ARG A 138 -29.09 30.55 24.30
CA ARG A 138 -30.51 30.17 24.20
C ARG A 138 -31.04 30.51 22.81
N PHE A 139 -30.78 31.72 22.35
CA PHE A 139 -31.13 32.15 21.00
C PHE A 139 -30.52 31.21 19.94
N MET A 140 -29.24 30.86 20.11
CA MET A 140 -28.56 29.95 19.19
C MET A 140 -29.23 28.57 19.17
N TYR A 141 -29.50 27.98 20.33
CA TYR A 141 -30.17 26.68 20.42
C TYR A 141 -31.59 26.71 19.85
N GLU A 142 -32.41 27.70 20.23
CA GLU A 142 -33.80 27.82 19.78
C GLU A 142 -33.92 28.06 18.27
N THR A 143 -32.97 28.80 17.68
CA THR A 143 -33.00 29.16 16.26
C THR A 143 -32.31 28.12 15.37
N PHE A 144 -31.14 27.64 15.78
CA PHE A 144 -30.27 26.79 14.96
C PHE A 144 -30.23 25.33 15.42
N GLY A 145 -30.91 24.99 16.51
CA GLY A 145 -30.97 23.64 17.08
C GLY A 145 -29.73 23.21 17.87
N ARG A 146 -28.72 24.08 17.95
CA ARG A 146 -27.51 23.92 18.77
C ARG A 146 -26.87 25.27 19.11
N VAL A 147 -26.07 25.29 20.18
CA VAL A 147 -25.23 26.44 20.55
C VAL A 147 -24.07 26.60 19.56
N MET A 148 -23.54 27.82 19.47
CA MET A 148 -22.36 28.11 18.65
C MET A 148 -21.10 27.38 19.14
N SER A 149 -20.95 27.27 20.46
CA SER A 149 -19.80 26.61 21.10
C SER A 149 -20.25 25.95 22.40
N ALA A 150 -20.16 24.62 22.46
CA ALA A 150 -20.45 23.87 23.67
C ALA A 150 -19.43 24.18 24.78
N ARG A 151 -18.17 24.49 24.43
CA ARG A 151 -17.13 24.92 25.38
C ARG A 151 -17.52 26.20 26.11
N GLU A 152 -18.03 27.20 25.39
CA GLU A 152 -18.44 28.47 26.00
C GLU A 152 -19.71 28.29 26.85
N ALA A 153 -20.66 27.43 26.40
CA ALA A 153 -21.82 27.06 27.20
C ALA A 153 -21.41 26.39 28.53
N TRP A 154 -20.42 25.49 28.50
CA TRP A 154 -19.85 24.86 29.69
C TRP A 154 -19.19 25.85 30.64
N LYS A 155 -18.29 26.71 30.14
CA LYS A 155 -17.64 27.74 30.95
C LYS A 155 -18.65 28.66 31.61
N TYR A 156 -19.67 29.08 30.86
CA TYR A 156 -20.75 29.89 31.39
C TYR A 156 -21.56 29.16 32.48
N ALA A 157 -21.92 27.89 32.25
CA ALA A 157 -22.65 27.08 33.22
C ALA A 157 -21.87 26.90 34.53
N VAL A 158 -20.59 26.52 34.44
CA VAL A 158 -19.73 26.28 35.61
C VAL A 158 -19.45 27.57 36.38
N SER A 159 -19.08 28.64 35.67
CA SER A 159 -18.82 29.95 36.29
C SER A 159 -20.06 30.51 36.99
N THR A 160 -21.22 30.43 36.35
CA THR A 160 -22.48 30.91 36.93
C THR A 160 -22.91 30.05 38.11
N ALA A 161 -22.73 28.73 38.06
CA ALA A 161 -23.01 27.84 39.19
C ALA A 161 -22.13 28.16 40.41
N LEU A 162 -20.84 28.46 40.18
CA LEU A 162 -19.90 28.90 41.22
C LEU A 162 -20.31 30.22 41.85
N GLN A 163 -20.65 31.21 41.04
CA GLN A 163 -20.98 32.57 41.48
C GLN A 163 -22.34 32.63 42.17
N THR A 164 -23.38 32.08 41.55
CA THR A 164 -24.77 32.21 42.01
C THR A 164 -25.16 31.15 43.04
N ARG A 165 -24.36 30.07 43.17
CA ARG A 165 -24.69 28.87 43.95
C ARG A 165 -26.03 28.23 43.56
N ASN A 166 -26.47 28.43 42.31
CA ASN A 166 -27.65 27.80 41.73
C ASN A 166 -27.27 26.75 40.68
N ILE A 167 -28.16 25.79 40.46
CA ILE A 167 -28.04 24.82 39.37
C ILE A 167 -28.17 25.57 38.04
N GLN A 168 -27.25 25.29 37.12
CA GLN A 168 -27.28 25.80 35.77
C GLN A 168 -27.52 24.64 34.81
N LEU A 169 -28.46 24.82 33.89
CA LEU A 169 -28.85 23.83 32.90
C LEU A 169 -28.93 24.52 31.54
N PHE A 170 -28.29 23.91 30.54
CA PHE A 170 -28.34 24.39 29.16
C PHE A 170 -28.47 23.23 28.18
N ASN A 171 -29.36 23.39 27.20
CA ASN A 171 -29.41 22.54 26.04
C ASN A 171 -28.29 22.98 25.08
N VAL A 172 -27.37 22.07 24.76
CA VAL A 172 -26.23 22.33 23.88
C VAL A 172 -26.61 22.05 22.43
N GLU A 173 -27.20 20.90 22.19
CA GLU A 173 -27.81 20.52 20.91
C GLU A 173 -28.91 19.49 21.17
N LYS A 174 -29.75 19.20 20.18
CA LYS A 174 -30.81 18.21 20.36
C LYS A 174 -30.22 16.85 20.76
N GLY A 175 -30.52 16.40 21.98
CA GLY A 175 -29.99 15.17 22.55
C GLY A 175 -28.76 15.37 23.45
N TYR A 176 -28.31 16.62 23.67
CA TYR A 176 -27.16 16.96 24.52
C TYR A 176 -27.53 18.10 25.47
N VAL A 177 -27.56 17.80 26.77
CA VAL A 177 -27.78 18.76 27.85
C VAL A 177 -26.57 18.79 28.76
N ILE A 178 -26.20 19.98 29.24
CA ILE A 178 -25.17 20.15 30.27
C ILE A 178 -25.80 20.68 31.55
N VAL A 179 -25.28 20.21 32.67
CA VAL A 179 -25.71 20.61 34.01
C VAL A 179 -24.47 20.92 34.83
N ALA A 180 -24.46 22.09 35.47
CA ALA A 180 -23.45 22.48 36.44
C ALA A 180 -24.12 22.80 37.78
N MET A 181 -23.68 22.13 38.83
CA MET A 181 -24.25 22.22 40.17
C MET A 181 -23.17 22.58 41.18
N PRO A 182 -23.44 23.43 42.17
CA PRO A 182 -22.48 23.66 43.25
C PRO A 182 -22.33 22.38 44.09
N GLY A 183 -21.09 22.00 44.35
CA GLY A 183 -20.69 20.71 44.94
C GLY A 183 -21.17 20.41 46.36
N ASN A 184 -21.66 21.44 47.06
CA ASN A 184 -22.22 21.33 48.42
C ASN A 184 -23.76 21.41 48.45
N ASN A 185 -24.44 21.27 47.30
CA ASN A 185 -25.89 21.36 47.27
C ASN A 185 -26.52 20.06 47.83
N PRO A 186 -27.31 20.10 48.92
CA PRO A 186 -28.02 18.92 49.42
C PRO A 186 -29.01 18.35 48.38
N ARG A 187 -29.46 19.15 47.40
CA ARG A 187 -30.24 18.69 46.24
C ARG A 187 -29.39 18.01 45.15
N ALA A 188 -28.05 18.06 45.19
CA ALA A 188 -27.22 17.29 44.25
C ALA A 188 -27.27 15.76 44.52
N ARG A 189 -27.89 15.34 45.63
CA ARG A 189 -28.27 13.94 45.89
C ARG A 189 -29.55 13.50 45.15
N VAL A 190 -30.21 14.43 44.46
CA VAL A 190 -31.41 14.17 43.65
C VAL A 190 -30.98 13.53 42.32
N ASN A 191 -31.83 12.65 41.78
CA ASN A 191 -31.61 12.01 40.48
C ASN A 191 -31.42 13.09 39.39
N MET A 192 -30.38 12.97 38.56
CA MET A 192 -30.12 13.92 37.45
C MET A 192 -31.34 14.12 36.56
N ARG A 193 -32.17 13.08 36.40
CA ARG A 193 -33.43 13.13 35.66
C ARG A 193 -34.45 14.10 36.26
N GLU A 194 -34.52 14.24 37.57
CA GLU A 194 -35.42 15.19 38.24
C GLU A 194 -34.91 16.62 38.13
N ILE A 195 -33.59 16.82 38.17
CA ILE A 195 -32.96 18.14 38.02
C ILE A 195 -33.21 18.69 36.63
N VAL A 196 -33.09 17.83 35.63
CA VAL A 196 -33.24 18.20 34.22
C VAL A 196 -34.70 18.29 33.81
N GLY A 197 -35.56 17.45 34.41
CA GLY A 197 -37.01 17.49 34.21
C GLY A 197 -37.39 17.37 32.73
N PRO A 198 -38.15 18.33 32.17
CA PRO A 198 -38.64 18.26 30.79
C PRO A 198 -37.53 18.35 29.73
N ASP A 199 -36.34 18.87 30.09
CA ASP A 199 -35.20 18.96 29.18
C ASP A 199 -34.44 17.62 29.05
N TRP A 200 -34.93 16.52 29.65
CA TRP A 200 -34.23 15.24 29.60
C TRP A 200 -34.14 14.73 28.15
N PRO A 201 -32.94 14.49 27.61
CA PRO A 201 -32.74 14.41 26.15
C PRO A 201 -33.31 13.15 25.50
N GLY A 202 -33.58 12.09 26.26
CA GLY A 202 -34.19 10.85 25.75
C GLY A 202 -34.12 9.69 26.74
N ASP A 203 -34.92 8.65 26.53
CA ASP A 203 -34.96 7.49 27.46
C ASP A 203 -33.67 6.67 27.47
N ALA A 204 -32.87 6.74 26.40
CA ALA A 204 -31.55 6.12 26.29
C ALA A 204 -30.41 7.09 26.66
N ALA A 205 -30.70 8.12 27.47
CA ALA A 205 -29.69 9.10 27.87
C ALA A 205 -28.66 8.53 28.83
N LEU A 206 -27.38 8.80 28.53
CA LEU A 206 -26.25 8.55 29.40
C LEU A 206 -25.84 9.82 30.13
N VAL A 207 -25.34 9.66 31.36
CA VAL A 207 -24.80 10.75 32.17
C VAL A 207 -23.28 10.59 32.28
N PHE A 208 -22.54 11.63 31.90
CA PHE A 208 -21.08 11.70 32.00
C PHE A 208 -20.69 12.87 32.89
N ARG A 209 -20.07 12.62 34.04
CA ARG A 209 -19.52 13.70 34.87
C ARG A 209 -18.10 14.01 34.43
N LEU A 210 -17.79 15.30 34.35
CA LEU A 210 -16.44 15.76 34.00
C LEU A 210 -15.39 15.27 35.03
N SER A 211 -15.78 15.14 36.30
CA SER A 211 -14.94 14.58 37.37
C SER A 211 -14.53 13.12 37.16
N ASP A 212 -15.29 12.37 36.35
CA ASP A 212 -15.04 10.94 36.09
C ASP A 212 -14.02 10.72 34.97
N TYR A 213 -13.52 11.80 34.36
CA TYR A 213 -12.51 11.73 33.31
C TYR A 213 -11.19 11.19 33.86
N LYS A 214 -10.68 10.13 33.23
CA LYS A 214 -9.33 9.60 33.47
C LYS A 214 -8.60 9.52 32.14
N LYS A 215 -7.42 10.13 32.08
CA LYS A 215 -6.63 10.22 30.84
C LYS A 215 -6.22 8.84 30.32
N GLU A 216 -6.03 7.87 31.21
CA GLU A 216 -5.67 6.49 30.89
C GLU A 216 -6.83 5.73 30.21
N GLU A 217 -8.07 6.03 30.59
CA GLU A 217 -9.28 5.38 30.06
C GLU A 217 -9.83 6.10 28.82
N SER A 218 -9.48 7.37 28.62
CA SER A 218 -9.96 8.19 27.50
C SER A 218 -8.94 9.27 27.16
N PRO A 219 -7.99 8.99 26.25
CA PRO A 219 -6.89 9.89 25.95
C PRO A 219 -7.32 10.98 24.97
N TYR A 220 -8.27 11.85 25.35
CA TYR A 220 -8.63 13.00 24.53
C TYR A 220 -7.62 14.13 24.78
N ASP A 221 -6.90 14.53 23.72
CA ASP A 221 -5.89 15.59 23.78
C ASP A 221 -6.49 16.95 24.18
N ASP A 222 -7.77 17.15 23.88
CA ASP A 222 -8.52 18.37 24.14
C ASP A 222 -9.68 18.12 25.13
N ALA A 223 -9.44 17.36 26.20
CA ALA A 223 -10.39 17.20 27.30
C ALA A 223 -10.60 18.49 28.11
N TYR A 224 -11.59 18.50 29.01
CA TYR A 224 -11.99 19.68 29.80
C TYR A 224 -10.86 20.31 30.62
N THR A 225 -9.87 19.53 31.05
CA THR A 225 -8.69 20.03 31.75
C THR A 225 -7.81 20.94 30.88
N VAL A 226 -7.95 20.86 29.55
CA VAL A 226 -7.18 21.63 28.56
C VAL A 226 -7.96 22.85 28.07
N TRP A 227 -9.25 22.72 27.73
CA TRP A 227 -10.04 23.84 27.19
C TRP A 227 -10.74 24.69 28.26
N MET A 228 -10.84 24.20 29.49
CA MET A 228 -11.38 24.90 30.66
C MET A 228 -10.47 24.73 31.89
N PRO A 229 -9.17 25.07 31.79
CA PRO A 229 -8.22 24.90 32.88
C PRO A 229 -8.58 25.70 34.13
N GLU A 230 -9.23 26.85 33.96
CA GLU A 230 -9.62 27.76 35.03
C GLU A 230 -10.61 27.15 36.05
N TYR A 231 -11.41 26.16 35.63
CA TYR A 231 -12.37 25.48 36.51
C TYR A 231 -12.02 24.01 36.76
N ALA A 232 -10.94 23.49 36.16
CA ALA A 232 -10.57 22.09 36.27
C ALA A 232 -10.33 21.66 37.74
N ALA A 233 -9.68 22.52 38.52
CA ALA A 233 -9.44 22.28 39.95
C ALA A 233 -10.73 22.33 40.79
N ASP A 234 -11.70 23.18 40.43
CA ASP A 234 -13.00 23.25 41.10
C ASP A 234 -13.82 21.98 40.85
N ILE A 235 -13.81 21.48 39.62
CA ILE A 235 -14.50 20.24 39.23
C ILE A 235 -13.84 19.02 39.90
N ALA A 236 -12.51 18.91 39.83
CA ALA A 236 -11.77 17.79 40.42
C ALA A 236 -11.91 17.74 41.95
N ALA A 237 -11.95 18.90 42.61
CA ALA A 237 -12.19 19.00 44.04
C ALA A 237 -13.67 18.84 44.43
N GLY A 238 -14.56 18.61 43.45
CA GLY A 238 -16.00 18.48 43.68
C GLY A 238 -16.65 19.76 44.20
N ARG A 239 -16.07 20.96 43.97
CA ARG A 239 -16.70 22.26 44.29
C ARG A 239 -17.82 22.61 43.32
N VAL A 240 -17.79 22.01 42.12
CA VAL A 240 -18.86 21.99 41.13
C VAL A 240 -18.99 20.57 40.62
N ASP A 241 -20.20 20.01 40.65
CA ASP A 241 -20.55 18.80 39.91
C ASP A 241 -21.03 19.21 38.51
N ALA A 242 -20.25 18.82 37.50
CA ALA A 242 -20.45 19.19 36.10
C ALA A 242 -20.73 17.91 35.30
N ALA A 243 -21.94 17.79 34.74
CA ALA A 243 -22.39 16.59 34.04
C ALA A 243 -22.98 16.90 32.66
N ALA A 244 -22.61 16.10 31.67
CA ALA A 244 -23.26 16.01 30.37
C ALA A 244 -24.30 14.89 30.39
N ILE A 245 -25.42 15.12 29.71
CA ILE A 245 -26.49 14.15 29.54
C ILE A 245 -26.74 14.03 28.04
N VAL A 246 -26.54 12.83 27.52
CA VAL A 246 -26.41 12.60 26.08
C VAL A 246 -27.30 11.42 25.66
N ASP A 247 -28.22 11.66 24.72
CA ASP A 247 -29.11 10.63 24.19
C ASP A 247 -28.41 9.76 23.13
N GLN A 248 -28.24 8.46 23.46
CA GLN A 248 -27.63 7.51 22.55
C GLN A 248 -28.47 7.27 21.29
N ALA A 249 -29.80 7.26 21.41
CA ALA A 249 -30.68 7.00 20.27
C ALA A 249 -30.54 8.11 19.22
N ARG A 250 -30.38 9.36 19.69
CA ARG A 250 -30.10 10.51 18.82
C ARG A 250 -28.77 10.39 18.08
N ILE A 251 -27.70 10.02 18.78
CA ILE A 251 -26.37 9.84 18.14
C ILE A 251 -26.43 8.73 17.09
N ALA A 252 -27.05 7.59 17.42
CA ALA A 252 -27.22 6.48 16.48
C ALA A 252 -27.93 6.96 15.20
N ALA A 253 -29.06 7.68 15.34
CA ALA A 253 -29.80 8.21 14.20
C ALA A 253 -28.99 9.22 13.36
N LEU A 254 -28.08 10.00 13.97
CA LEU A 254 -27.19 10.91 13.24
C LEU A 254 -26.12 10.13 12.45
N ILE A 255 -25.53 9.09 13.04
CA ILE A 255 -24.55 8.22 12.36
C ILE A 255 -25.21 7.52 11.17
N GLU A 256 -26.39 6.92 11.37
CA GLU A 256 -27.14 6.24 10.31
C GLU A 256 -27.47 7.18 9.15
N ARG A 257 -27.89 8.42 9.46
CA ARG A 257 -28.15 9.45 8.45
C ARG A 257 -26.89 9.83 7.68
N ALA A 258 -25.76 10.00 8.36
CA ALA A 258 -24.48 10.32 7.72
C ALA A 258 -24.03 9.18 6.80
N LEU A 259 -24.09 7.93 7.28
CA LEU A 259 -23.75 6.74 6.48
C LEU A 259 -24.67 6.58 5.26
N ALA A 260 -25.98 6.78 5.43
CA ALA A 260 -26.95 6.70 4.34
C ALA A 260 -26.74 7.81 3.29
N ARG A 261 -26.44 9.04 3.74
CA ARG A 261 -26.10 10.17 2.86
C ARG A 261 -24.89 9.86 1.98
N ASP A 262 -23.91 9.16 2.54
CA ASP A 262 -22.64 8.84 1.86
C ASP A 262 -22.71 7.48 1.13
N GLY A 263 -23.88 6.82 1.12
CA GLY A 263 -24.13 5.57 0.39
C GLY A 263 -23.37 4.36 0.97
N LEU A 264 -22.97 4.42 2.24
CA LEU A 264 -22.21 3.36 2.91
C LEU A 264 -23.14 2.29 3.48
N ALA A 265 -22.86 1.02 3.21
CA ALA A 265 -23.60 -0.08 3.83
C ALA A 265 -23.22 -0.22 5.31
N PHE A 266 -24.18 -0.43 6.20
CA PHE A 266 -23.92 -0.58 7.62
C PHE A 266 -24.92 -1.53 8.31
N THR A 267 -24.54 -2.01 9.49
CA THR A 267 -25.39 -2.82 10.38
C THR A 267 -25.25 -2.29 11.81
N ALA A 268 -26.37 -2.05 12.48
CA ALA A 268 -26.40 -1.57 13.86
C ALA A 268 -26.77 -2.70 14.84
N HIS A 269 -26.00 -2.84 15.92
CA HIS A 269 -26.22 -3.80 16.99
C HIS A 269 -25.97 -3.12 18.34
N GLY A 270 -27.04 -2.73 19.03
CA GLY A 270 -26.92 -2.04 20.33
C GLY A 270 -26.21 -0.69 20.19
N ASP A 271 -25.12 -0.49 20.91
CA ASP A 271 -24.29 0.71 20.87
C ASP A 271 -23.19 0.68 19.80
N MET A 272 -23.13 -0.39 18.99
CA MET A 272 -22.10 -0.59 17.97
C MET A 272 -22.71 -0.51 16.57
N ILE A 273 -22.13 0.35 15.72
CA ILE A 273 -22.47 0.47 14.30
C ILE A 273 -21.28 -0.04 13.48
N VAL A 274 -21.52 -1.05 12.65
CA VAL A 274 -20.50 -1.65 11.78
C VAL A 274 -20.70 -1.12 10.37
N VAL A 275 -19.72 -0.36 9.88
CA VAL A 275 -19.62 0.09 8.49
C VAL A 275 -19.06 -1.06 7.67
N ASN A 276 -19.81 -1.52 6.66
CA ASN A 276 -19.52 -2.69 5.86
C ASN A 276 -19.04 -2.28 4.46
N ARG A 277 -17.81 -2.63 4.12
CA ARG A 277 -17.24 -2.46 2.78
C ARG A 277 -16.50 -3.73 2.40
N LYS A 278 -17.28 -4.73 1.96
CA LYS A 278 -16.80 -6.11 1.80
C LYS A 278 -15.48 -6.17 1.02
N PRO A 279 -14.48 -6.94 1.51
CA PRO A 279 -14.54 -7.80 2.70
C PRO A 279 -14.17 -7.08 4.02
N PHE A 280 -13.91 -5.79 3.99
CA PHE A 280 -13.48 -4.98 5.14
C PHE A 280 -14.66 -4.41 5.93
N LYS A 281 -14.40 -4.08 7.19
CA LYS A 281 -15.37 -3.46 8.09
C LYS A 281 -14.69 -2.53 9.08
N ALA A 282 -15.44 -1.55 9.56
CA ALA A 282 -15.02 -0.70 10.66
C ALA A 282 -16.16 -0.54 11.66
N THR A 283 -15.83 -0.44 12.94
CA THR A 283 -16.83 -0.34 14.02
C THR A 283 -16.79 1.02 14.69
N LEU A 284 -17.96 1.59 14.93
CA LEU A 284 -18.18 2.85 15.64
C LEU A 284 -18.98 2.55 16.90
N SER A 285 -18.54 3.08 18.05
CA SER A 285 -19.31 3.01 19.30
C SER A 285 -20.06 4.32 19.53
N VAL A 286 -21.38 4.23 19.62
CA VAL A 286 -22.27 5.34 19.99
C VAL A 286 -21.92 5.88 21.37
N ARG A 287 -21.57 4.99 22.31
CA ARG A 287 -21.17 5.35 23.67
C ARG A 287 -19.86 6.12 23.70
N GLU A 288 -18.87 5.72 22.91
CA GLU A 288 -17.60 6.46 22.82
C GLU A 288 -17.77 7.85 22.20
N ILE A 289 -18.66 7.99 21.21
CA ILE A 289 -19.00 9.31 20.63
C ILE A 289 -19.67 10.20 21.69
N ALA A 290 -20.62 9.65 22.45
CA ALA A 290 -21.27 10.36 23.55
C ALA A 290 -20.26 10.82 24.62
N LYS A 291 -19.32 9.93 24.97
CA LYS A 291 -18.25 10.18 25.94
C LYS A 291 -17.31 11.28 25.45
N GLU A 292 -16.87 11.21 24.19
CA GLU A 292 -16.00 12.22 23.57
C GLU A 292 -16.68 13.59 23.53
N ALA A 293 -17.96 13.65 23.15
CA ALA A 293 -18.75 14.89 23.14
C ALA A 293 -18.77 15.55 24.52
N ALA A 294 -19.03 14.77 25.56
CA ALA A 294 -19.07 15.25 26.93
C ALA A 294 -17.74 15.88 27.40
N PHE A 295 -16.61 15.20 27.16
CA PHE A 295 -15.31 15.62 27.70
C PHE A 295 -14.58 16.65 26.84
N THR A 296 -14.77 16.63 25.51
CA THR A 296 -14.13 17.57 24.58
C THR A 296 -15.00 18.81 24.30
N ALA A 297 -16.28 18.76 24.70
CA ALA A 297 -17.30 19.77 24.42
C ALA A 297 -17.38 20.11 22.93
N ARG A 298 -17.46 19.06 22.11
CA ARG A 298 -17.66 19.12 20.64
C ARG A 298 -19.07 18.67 20.28
N SER A 299 -19.57 19.09 19.13
CA SER A 299 -20.88 18.65 18.66
C SER A 299 -20.85 17.19 18.21
N PHE A 300 -22.02 16.52 18.23
CA PHE A 300 -22.13 15.16 17.72
C PHE A 300 -21.68 15.05 16.27
N GLN A 301 -22.06 16.03 15.44
CA GLN A 301 -21.71 16.03 14.02
C GLN A 301 -20.19 16.04 13.81
N ASP A 302 -19.46 16.92 14.52
CA ASP A 302 -18.00 17.03 14.35
C ASP A 302 -17.25 15.76 14.77
N ILE A 303 -17.77 15.08 15.81
CA ILE A 303 -17.18 13.81 16.28
C ILE A 303 -17.55 12.69 15.31
N ILE A 304 -18.81 12.59 14.89
CA ILE A 304 -19.29 11.57 13.96
C ILE A 304 -18.49 11.64 12.65
N GLU A 305 -18.32 12.83 12.06
CA GLU A 305 -17.54 13.02 10.84
C GLU A 305 -16.08 12.59 11.03
N ALA A 306 -15.42 13.03 12.10
CA ALA A 306 -14.05 12.64 12.39
C ALA A 306 -13.88 11.13 12.58
N LYS A 307 -14.85 10.48 13.27
CA LYS A 307 -14.84 9.02 13.47
C LYS A 307 -15.13 8.25 12.18
N LEU A 308 -16.02 8.76 11.34
CA LEU A 308 -16.31 8.18 10.03
C LEU A 308 -15.10 8.26 9.12
N ASP A 309 -14.43 9.42 9.06
CA ASP A 309 -13.19 9.59 8.30
C ASP A 309 -12.10 8.63 8.77
N PHE A 310 -11.92 8.50 10.09
CA PHE A 310 -10.99 7.54 10.67
C PHE A 310 -11.35 6.08 10.30
N ALA A 311 -12.62 5.70 10.40
CA ALA A 311 -13.12 4.38 10.04
C ALA A 311 -12.88 4.07 8.54
N MET A 312 -13.16 5.03 7.67
CA MET A 312 -12.95 4.89 6.22
C MET A 312 -11.47 4.81 5.88
N ASN A 313 -10.61 5.63 6.50
CA ASN A 313 -9.16 5.56 6.33
C ASN A 313 -8.58 4.22 6.77
N ARG A 314 -9.12 3.60 7.83
CA ARG A 314 -8.74 2.24 8.23
C ARG A 314 -9.11 1.21 7.17
N ILE A 315 -10.32 1.29 6.60
CA ILE A 315 -10.74 0.40 5.51
C ILE A 315 -9.85 0.59 4.27
N TYR A 316 -9.60 1.83 3.84
CA TYR A 316 -8.72 2.12 2.69
C TYR A 316 -7.29 1.63 2.93
N SER A 317 -6.78 1.74 4.15
CA SER A 317 -5.45 1.24 4.50
C SER A 317 -5.39 -0.29 4.40
N ALA A 318 -6.43 -0.98 4.87
CA ALA A 318 -6.56 -2.43 4.75
C ALA A 318 -6.69 -2.90 3.28
N GLU A 319 -7.48 -2.19 2.47
CA GLU A 319 -7.60 -2.41 1.02
C GLU A 319 -6.24 -2.30 0.33
N ASN A 320 -5.49 -1.23 0.61
CA ASN A 320 -4.17 -0.98 0.04
C ASN A 320 -3.14 -2.03 0.49
N LEU A 321 -3.19 -2.49 1.74
CA LEU A 321 -2.32 -3.55 2.24
C LEU A 321 -2.60 -4.88 1.51
N LEU A 322 -3.87 -5.26 1.38
CA LEU A 322 -4.26 -6.47 0.64
C LEU A 322 -3.83 -6.39 -0.83
N ALA A 323 -4.02 -5.23 -1.47
CA ALA A 323 -3.57 -5.02 -2.85
C ALA A 323 -2.05 -5.15 -2.99
N ALA A 324 -1.27 -4.63 -2.05
CA ALA A 324 0.18 -4.76 -2.04
C ALA A 324 0.64 -6.22 -1.85
N ILE A 325 0.02 -6.94 -0.92
CA ILE A 325 0.31 -8.36 -0.68
C ILE A 325 -0.03 -9.19 -1.93
N ARG A 326 -1.19 -8.96 -2.56
CA ARG A 326 -1.61 -9.66 -3.79
C ARG A 326 -0.70 -9.40 -4.97
N ARG A 327 -0.20 -8.18 -5.12
CA ARG A 327 0.76 -7.85 -6.18
C ARG A 327 2.07 -8.60 -5.99
N ASP A 328 2.54 -8.73 -4.75
CA ASP A 328 3.86 -9.25 -4.45
C ASP A 328 3.87 -10.78 -4.20
N MET A 329 2.71 -11.41 -3.95
CA MET A 329 2.54 -12.86 -3.71
C MET A 329 1.31 -13.45 -4.44
N PRO A 330 1.11 -13.21 -5.75
CA PRO A 330 -0.18 -13.42 -6.45
C PRO A 330 -0.69 -14.87 -6.48
N SER A 331 0.18 -15.87 -6.31
CA SER A 331 -0.16 -17.29 -6.32
C SER A 331 -0.73 -17.80 -4.99
N TYR A 332 -0.75 -16.98 -3.93
CA TYR A 332 -1.14 -17.40 -2.58
C TYR A 332 -2.65 -17.34 -2.40
N THR A 333 -3.18 -18.10 -1.44
CA THR A 333 -4.59 -18.03 -1.06
C THR A 333 -4.79 -17.07 0.11
N TYR A 334 -5.90 -16.32 0.08
CA TYR A 334 -6.20 -15.26 1.05
C TYR A 334 -7.56 -15.47 1.69
N ALA A 335 -7.61 -15.45 3.02
CA ALA A 335 -8.84 -15.46 3.79
C ALA A 335 -8.83 -14.31 4.81
N ILE A 336 -9.99 -13.67 5.00
CA ILE A 336 -10.14 -12.67 6.06
C ILE A 336 -10.88 -13.32 7.22
N ASP A 337 -10.22 -13.39 8.36
CA ASP A 337 -10.72 -13.92 9.63
C ASP A 337 -10.71 -12.80 10.69
N GLY A 338 -11.87 -12.21 10.93
CA GLY A 338 -12.02 -11.07 11.84
C GLY A 338 -11.19 -9.85 11.39
N ASP A 339 -10.16 -9.52 12.18
CA ASP A 339 -9.23 -8.40 11.96
C ASP A 339 -7.92 -8.85 11.28
N TYR A 340 -7.83 -10.11 10.88
CA TYR A 340 -6.63 -10.69 10.30
C TYR A 340 -6.87 -11.12 8.86
N LEU A 341 -5.85 -10.89 8.03
CA LEU A 341 -5.68 -11.50 6.72
C LEU A 341 -4.76 -12.71 6.90
N GLU A 342 -5.33 -13.90 6.71
CA GLU A 342 -4.60 -15.15 6.62
C GLU A 342 -4.14 -15.36 5.18
N ILE A 343 -2.85 -15.61 5.03
CA ILE A 343 -2.19 -15.87 3.75
C ILE A 343 -1.60 -17.26 3.82
N THR A 344 -1.99 -18.14 2.89
CA THR A 344 -1.50 -19.51 2.83
C THR A 344 -0.75 -19.73 1.51
N ASN A 345 0.44 -20.30 1.61
CA ASN A 345 1.21 -20.75 0.46
C ASN A 345 0.62 -22.10 -0.02
N PRO A 346 0.11 -22.18 -1.26
CA PRO A 346 -0.52 -23.40 -1.75
C PRO A 346 0.46 -24.56 -1.95
N ASN A 347 1.77 -24.28 -2.06
CA ASN A 347 2.77 -25.29 -2.37
C ASN A 347 3.18 -26.10 -1.13
N ASN A 348 3.34 -25.43 0.02
CA ASN A 348 3.80 -26.06 1.26
C ASN A 348 2.75 -26.04 2.39
N GLY A 349 1.61 -25.39 2.19
CA GLY A 349 0.53 -25.28 3.18
C GLY A 349 0.84 -24.37 4.38
N LEU A 350 2.00 -23.69 4.40
CA LEU A 350 2.32 -22.72 5.45
C LEU A 350 1.35 -21.55 5.39
N SER A 351 0.90 -21.12 6.57
CA SER A 351 0.01 -19.97 6.72
C SER A 351 0.56 -18.98 7.73
N ASP A 352 0.33 -17.71 7.46
CA ASP A 352 0.68 -16.61 8.34
C ASP A 352 -0.44 -15.57 8.32
N ARG A 353 -0.56 -14.81 9.41
CA ARG A 353 -1.67 -13.89 9.65
C ARG A 353 -1.16 -12.48 9.90
N VAL A 354 -1.74 -11.51 9.21
CA VAL A 354 -1.44 -10.09 9.41
C VAL A 354 -2.69 -9.35 9.84
N ASN A 355 -2.59 -8.57 10.91
CA ASN A 355 -3.66 -7.67 11.31
C ASN A 355 -3.78 -6.53 10.28
N ILE A 356 -4.89 -6.47 9.56
CA ILE A 356 -5.12 -5.52 8.46
C ILE A 356 -5.46 -4.11 8.93
N TYR A 357 -5.80 -3.94 10.21
CA TYR A 357 -6.15 -2.66 10.80
C TYR A 357 -5.10 -2.14 11.78
N ALA A 358 -3.99 -2.85 11.95
CA ALA A 358 -2.87 -2.40 12.77
C ALA A 358 -2.15 -1.22 12.09
N PRO A 359 -1.57 -0.30 12.88
CA PRO A 359 -0.75 0.78 12.34
C PRO A 359 0.39 0.22 11.48
N LEU A 360 0.59 0.79 10.29
CA LEU A 360 1.69 0.39 9.42
C LEU A 360 3.04 0.71 10.10
N PRO A 361 4.04 -0.17 10.00
CA PRO A 361 5.37 0.10 10.53
C PRO A 361 6.05 1.26 9.78
N ARG A 362 7.14 1.82 10.32
CA ARG A 362 7.87 2.95 9.70
C ARG A 362 8.29 2.71 8.23
N ASN A 363 8.52 1.46 7.84
CA ASN A 363 8.87 1.07 6.47
C ASN A 363 7.64 0.68 5.60
N GLY A 364 6.44 0.98 6.09
CA GLY A 364 5.16 0.77 5.40
C GLY A 364 4.83 -0.70 5.13
N THR A 365 4.00 -0.91 4.10
CA THR A 365 3.55 -2.23 3.65
C THR A 365 4.70 -3.15 3.21
N LYS A 366 5.83 -2.60 2.74
CA LYS A 366 7.00 -3.36 2.28
C LYS A 366 7.59 -4.28 3.35
N LEU A 367 7.68 -3.80 4.60
CA LEU A 367 8.22 -4.62 5.70
C LEU A 367 7.30 -5.79 6.04
N ILE A 368 5.98 -5.56 6.00
CA ILE A 368 4.98 -6.61 6.25
C ILE A 368 5.09 -7.68 5.16
N VAL A 369 5.16 -7.28 3.89
CA VAL A 369 5.33 -8.20 2.75
C VAL A 369 6.65 -8.98 2.85
N SER A 370 7.75 -8.33 3.23
CA SER A 370 9.05 -9.01 3.40
C SER A 370 8.99 -10.05 4.51
N ARG A 371 8.36 -9.75 5.65
CA ARG A 371 8.20 -10.71 6.75
C ARG A 371 7.33 -11.89 6.36
N LEU A 372 6.22 -11.63 5.65
CA LEU A 372 5.35 -12.69 5.12
C LEU A 372 6.10 -13.60 4.14
N ARG A 373 6.95 -13.04 3.27
CA ARG A 373 7.79 -13.85 2.39
C ARG A 373 8.78 -14.68 3.19
N GLU A 374 9.45 -14.10 4.17
CA GLU A 374 10.37 -14.82 5.03
C GLU A 374 9.69 -15.94 5.83
N SER A 375 8.47 -15.75 6.30
CA SER A 375 7.74 -16.79 7.05
C SER A 375 7.16 -17.88 6.16
N LEU A 376 6.63 -17.53 4.99
CA LEU A 376 5.90 -18.46 4.11
C LEU A 376 6.78 -19.15 3.07
N CYS A 377 7.97 -18.62 2.78
CA CYS A 377 8.98 -19.23 1.90
C CYS A 377 10.07 -20.00 2.67
N LYS A 378 9.90 -20.25 3.97
CA LYS A 378 10.84 -21.09 4.72
C LYS A 378 10.79 -22.54 4.22
N ASP A 379 11.98 -23.07 3.94
CA ASP A 379 12.29 -24.50 3.75
C ASP A 379 11.83 -25.21 2.47
N GLU A 380 11.96 -24.59 1.28
CA GLU A 380 12.11 -25.39 0.04
C GLU A 380 13.23 -24.85 -0.85
N LYS A 381 14.19 -25.73 -1.19
CA LYS A 381 15.13 -25.53 -2.30
C LYS A 381 14.29 -25.43 -3.58
N SER A 382 14.19 -24.22 -4.14
CA SER A 382 13.49 -24.00 -5.41
C SER A 382 14.04 -24.93 -6.49
N ARG A 383 13.18 -25.75 -7.10
CA ARG A 383 13.53 -26.53 -8.28
C ARG A 383 13.01 -25.81 -9.52
N PRO A 384 13.89 -25.28 -10.39
CA PRO A 384 13.45 -24.55 -11.57
C PRO A 384 12.63 -25.47 -12.49
N VAL A 385 11.59 -24.88 -13.09
CA VAL A 385 10.72 -25.56 -14.06
C VAL A 385 10.81 -24.88 -15.41
N CYS A 386 10.75 -25.68 -16.47
CA CYS A 386 10.72 -25.18 -17.82
C CYS A 386 9.41 -24.43 -18.09
N ARG A 387 9.38 -23.59 -19.13
CA ARG A 387 8.12 -23.03 -19.67
C ARG A 387 7.11 -24.11 -20.08
N CYS A 388 7.56 -25.33 -20.38
CA CYS A 388 6.67 -26.47 -20.66
C CYS A 388 6.20 -27.22 -19.40
N GLY A 389 6.56 -26.76 -18.20
CA GLY A 389 6.17 -27.36 -16.91
C GLY A 389 6.98 -28.58 -16.48
N LYS A 390 7.97 -29.02 -17.28
CA LYS A 390 8.86 -30.14 -16.91
C LYS A 390 9.96 -29.67 -15.93
N PRO A 391 10.45 -30.56 -15.05
CA PRO A 391 11.62 -30.29 -14.21
C PRO A 391 12.83 -29.88 -15.07
N CYS A 392 13.58 -28.88 -14.61
CA CYS A 392 14.80 -28.43 -15.28
C CYS A 392 16.04 -28.70 -14.44
N PHE A 393 17.15 -28.90 -15.13
CA PHE A 393 18.49 -28.78 -14.57
C PHE A 393 19.01 -27.36 -14.77
N VAL A 394 19.86 -26.91 -13.85
CA VAL A 394 20.61 -25.66 -14.03
C VAL A 394 21.97 -25.99 -14.62
N PHE A 395 22.39 -25.24 -15.64
CA PHE A 395 23.77 -25.32 -16.14
C PHE A 395 24.38 -23.93 -16.34
N LYS A 396 25.71 -23.87 -16.31
CA LYS A 396 26.50 -22.65 -16.46
C LYS A 396 27.18 -22.63 -17.83
N SER A 397 27.09 -21.51 -18.53
CA SER A 397 27.84 -21.23 -19.76
C SER A 397 28.84 -20.10 -19.50
N ILE A 398 30.07 -20.24 -19.98
CA ILE A 398 31.12 -19.22 -19.80
C ILE A 398 31.29 -18.48 -21.13
N GLN A 399 31.16 -17.16 -21.10
CA GLN A 399 31.32 -16.27 -22.25
C GLN A 399 32.44 -15.25 -22.00
N PRO A 400 33.08 -14.69 -23.04
CA PRO A 400 34.02 -13.58 -22.88
C PRO A 400 33.28 -12.33 -22.35
N SER A 401 33.96 -11.48 -21.59
CA SER A 401 33.35 -10.24 -21.06
C SER A 401 32.83 -9.28 -22.14
N ALA A 402 33.35 -9.37 -23.37
CA ALA A 402 32.84 -8.65 -24.54
C ALA A 402 31.37 -8.99 -24.87
N TRP A 403 30.90 -10.19 -24.48
CA TRP A 403 29.54 -10.66 -24.73
C TRP A 403 28.46 -9.72 -24.16
N LEU A 404 28.70 -9.12 -22.98
CA LEU A 404 27.78 -8.17 -22.36
C LEU A 404 27.55 -6.90 -23.20
N LYS A 405 28.53 -6.52 -24.04
CA LYS A 405 28.45 -5.35 -24.93
C LYS A 405 27.85 -5.69 -26.28
N GLU A 406 28.03 -6.92 -26.74
CA GLU A 406 27.62 -7.38 -28.07
C GLU A 406 26.20 -7.97 -28.08
N THR A 407 25.65 -8.34 -26.92
CA THR A 407 24.34 -8.98 -26.81
C THR A 407 23.26 -7.97 -26.40
N PRO A 408 22.23 -7.76 -27.24
CA PRO A 408 21.05 -6.99 -26.85
C PRO A 408 20.40 -7.60 -25.60
N ASP A 409 19.92 -6.76 -24.69
CA ASP A 409 19.23 -7.16 -23.46
C ASP A 409 20.05 -7.99 -22.46
N ALA A 410 21.38 -8.04 -22.57
CA ALA A 410 22.26 -8.75 -21.64
C ALA A 410 22.03 -8.39 -20.15
N PHE A 411 21.59 -7.16 -19.87
CA PHE A 411 21.26 -6.70 -18.52
C PHE A 411 20.06 -7.42 -17.88
N ASN A 412 19.22 -8.09 -18.67
CA ASN A 412 18.08 -8.88 -18.18
C ASN A 412 18.47 -10.30 -17.77
N HIS A 413 19.63 -10.78 -18.22
CA HIS A 413 20.14 -12.10 -17.88
C HIS A 413 20.70 -12.15 -16.45
N VAL A 414 20.67 -13.33 -15.86
CA VAL A 414 21.39 -13.63 -14.62
C VAL A 414 22.79 -14.12 -14.97
N TYR A 415 23.81 -13.44 -14.45
CA TYR A 415 25.20 -13.77 -14.71
C TYR A 415 26.13 -13.43 -13.53
N ASP A 416 27.34 -14.00 -13.57
CA ASP A 416 28.46 -13.69 -12.68
C ASP A 416 29.65 -13.17 -13.50
N GLU A 417 30.18 -11.99 -13.15
CA GLU A 417 31.37 -11.45 -13.82
C GLU A 417 32.64 -11.96 -13.13
N LYS A 418 33.56 -12.49 -13.93
CA LYS A 418 34.90 -12.89 -13.52
C LYS A 418 35.93 -12.20 -14.41
N ASP A 419 37.20 -12.22 -14.03
CA ASP A 419 38.26 -11.55 -14.79
C ASP A 419 38.28 -12.03 -16.25
N ASN A 420 37.86 -11.14 -17.16
CA ASN A 420 37.69 -11.35 -18.61
C ASN A 420 36.60 -12.35 -19.06
N ALA A 421 35.73 -12.81 -18.17
CA ALA A 421 34.68 -13.78 -18.48
C ALA A 421 33.35 -13.49 -17.77
N VAL A 422 32.26 -14.00 -18.30
CA VAL A 422 30.91 -13.89 -17.74
C VAL A 422 30.30 -15.27 -17.70
N VAL A 423 29.85 -15.70 -16.52
CA VAL A 423 29.16 -16.98 -16.32
C VAL A 423 27.67 -16.73 -16.40
N LEU A 424 27.02 -17.28 -17.42
CA LEU A 424 25.58 -17.21 -17.65
C LEU A 424 24.90 -18.47 -17.10
N TYR A 425 23.73 -18.29 -16.50
CA TYR A 425 22.92 -19.40 -15.99
C TYR A 425 21.81 -19.73 -16.98
N TYR A 426 21.60 -21.02 -17.20
CA TYR A 426 20.55 -21.56 -18.05
C TYR A 426 19.76 -22.62 -17.31
N ILE A 427 18.47 -22.73 -17.66
CA ILE A 427 17.63 -23.87 -17.29
C ILE A 427 17.39 -24.74 -18.51
N THR A 428 17.47 -26.05 -18.33
CA THR A 428 17.24 -27.02 -19.39
C THR A 428 16.31 -28.14 -18.96
N CYS A 429 15.33 -28.46 -19.79
CA CYS A 429 14.61 -29.73 -19.76
C CYS A 429 14.97 -30.54 -21.02
N GLY A 430 14.53 -31.80 -21.13
CA GLY A 430 14.84 -32.66 -22.28
C GLY A 430 14.37 -32.16 -23.67
N GLU A 431 13.78 -30.97 -23.78
CA GLU A 431 13.24 -30.38 -25.03
C GLU A 431 13.61 -28.90 -25.20
N HIS A 432 13.96 -28.18 -24.13
CA HIS A 432 14.14 -26.73 -24.17
C HIS A 432 15.32 -26.32 -23.29
N ALA A 433 16.13 -25.39 -23.79
CA ALA A 433 17.14 -24.68 -23.02
C ALA A 433 16.84 -23.17 -23.10
N ALA A 434 16.81 -22.49 -21.96
CA ALA A 434 16.55 -21.06 -21.88
C ALA A 434 17.50 -20.38 -20.89
N PRO A 435 18.00 -19.17 -21.21
CA PRO A 435 18.77 -18.39 -20.25
C PRO A 435 17.88 -17.96 -19.09
N VAL A 436 18.44 -17.96 -17.87
CA VAL A 436 17.73 -17.48 -16.69
C VAL A 436 17.70 -15.95 -16.73
N MET A 437 16.50 -15.40 -16.69
CA MET A 437 16.27 -13.96 -16.62
C MET A 437 16.11 -13.52 -15.15
N LYS A 438 16.40 -12.25 -14.87
CA LYS A 438 16.14 -11.66 -13.54
C LYS A 438 14.67 -11.73 -13.14
N THR A 439 13.76 -11.72 -14.13
CA THR A 439 12.32 -11.95 -13.91
C THR A 439 12.01 -13.38 -13.46
N ASP A 440 12.82 -14.36 -13.89
CA ASP A 440 12.65 -15.75 -13.49
C ASP A 440 13.08 -15.94 -12.02
N LEU A 441 14.20 -15.34 -11.60
CA LEU A 441 14.58 -15.29 -10.18
C LEU A 441 13.49 -14.65 -9.31
N ALA A 442 12.91 -13.53 -9.78
CA ALA A 442 11.80 -12.88 -9.09
C ALA A 442 10.55 -13.77 -9.03
N SER A 443 10.28 -14.55 -10.07
CA SER A 443 9.18 -15.52 -10.12
C SER A 443 9.40 -16.72 -9.20
N TRP A 444 10.65 -17.19 -9.11
CA TRP A 444 11.05 -18.33 -8.27
C TRP A 444 11.35 -17.92 -6.83
N LEU A 445 11.39 -16.60 -6.56
CA LEU A 445 11.69 -16.03 -5.25
C LEU A 445 13.04 -16.51 -4.70
N VAL A 446 14.04 -16.66 -5.57
CA VAL A 446 15.39 -17.07 -5.21
C VAL A 446 16.44 -16.08 -5.67
N ASP A 447 17.55 -16.02 -4.94
CA ASP A 447 18.72 -15.23 -5.29
C ASP A 447 19.65 -16.01 -6.23
N ARG A 448 20.56 -15.30 -6.91
CA ARG A 448 21.57 -15.91 -7.80
C ARG A 448 22.37 -17.01 -7.10
N SER A 449 22.71 -16.86 -5.81
CA SER A 449 23.46 -17.87 -5.05
C SER A 449 22.73 -19.21 -4.97
N ALA A 450 21.38 -19.22 -4.96
CA ALA A 450 20.63 -20.47 -4.97
C ALA A 450 20.82 -21.26 -6.28
N LEU A 451 21.07 -20.59 -7.41
CA LEU A 451 21.40 -21.26 -8.66
C LEU A 451 22.77 -21.94 -8.64
N ASP A 452 23.71 -21.41 -7.85
CA ASP A 452 25.00 -22.06 -7.63
C ASP A 452 24.80 -23.35 -6.84
N ASP A 453 24.03 -23.30 -5.75
CA ASP A 453 23.73 -24.48 -4.94
C ASP A 453 23.00 -25.57 -5.75
N ILE A 454 22.01 -25.19 -6.57
CA ILE A 454 21.29 -26.13 -7.46
C ILE A 454 22.23 -26.70 -8.52
N PHE A 455 23.10 -25.88 -9.10
CA PHE A 455 24.08 -26.34 -10.09
C PHE A 455 25.08 -27.33 -9.48
N GLU A 456 25.59 -27.08 -8.28
CA GLU A 456 26.51 -28.00 -7.61
C GLU A 456 25.82 -29.34 -7.26
N GLU A 457 24.53 -29.33 -6.91
CA GLU A 457 23.74 -30.55 -6.73
C GLU A 457 23.50 -31.32 -8.03
N ASP A 458 23.23 -30.61 -9.14
CA ASP A 458 23.05 -31.19 -10.47
C ASP A 458 24.39 -31.62 -11.11
N LEU A 459 25.52 -31.11 -10.62
CA LEU A 459 26.86 -31.32 -11.19
C LEU A 459 27.23 -32.81 -11.23
N ASP A 460 26.90 -33.56 -10.17
CA ASP A 460 27.16 -35.00 -10.09
C ASP A 460 26.34 -35.80 -11.12
N VAL A 461 25.20 -35.26 -11.57
CA VAL A 461 24.34 -35.86 -12.60
C VAL A 461 24.82 -35.50 -14.01
N LEU A 462 25.35 -34.30 -14.20
CA LEU A 462 25.77 -33.74 -15.50
C LEU A 462 27.24 -33.97 -15.85
N ARG A 463 28.04 -34.54 -14.93
CA ARG A 463 29.46 -34.81 -15.14
C ARG A 463 29.65 -35.86 -16.24
N LEU A 464 30.26 -35.43 -17.34
CA LEU A 464 30.72 -36.30 -18.41
C LEU A 464 32.24 -36.46 -18.30
N ASN A 465 32.70 -37.70 -18.25
CA ASN A 465 34.10 -38.03 -18.46
C ASN A 465 34.29 -38.29 -19.95
N ILE A 466 35.13 -37.49 -20.59
CA ILE A 466 35.36 -37.58 -22.03
C ILE A 466 36.79 -38.07 -22.23
N GLU A 467 36.93 -39.15 -22.97
CA GLU A 467 38.20 -39.73 -23.38
C GLU A 467 38.25 -39.76 -24.91
N ALA A 468 39.31 -39.25 -25.50
CA ALA A 468 39.54 -39.37 -26.94
C ALA A 468 40.57 -40.47 -27.17
N HIS A 469 40.15 -41.55 -27.82
CA HIS A 469 41.02 -42.64 -28.22
C HIS A 469 41.36 -42.51 -29.70
N ALA A 470 42.65 -42.42 -30.01
CA ALA A 470 43.11 -42.80 -31.33
C ALA A 470 42.95 -44.31 -31.45
N GLY A 471 42.26 -44.79 -32.49
CA GLY A 471 42.11 -46.23 -32.74
C GLY A 471 43.46 -46.95 -32.74
N LYS A 472 43.45 -48.27 -32.53
CA LYS A 472 44.66 -49.10 -32.37
C LYS A 472 45.65 -48.98 -33.56
N PHE A 473 45.15 -48.56 -34.72
CA PHE A 473 45.92 -48.32 -35.95
C PHE A 473 46.10 -46.83 -36.31
N GLY A 474 45.75 -45.90 -35.40
CA GLY A 474 46.00 -44.46 -35.50
C GLY A 474 45.19 -43.69 -36.55
N LYS A 475 44.28 -44.36 -37.25
CA LYS A 475 43.54 -43.80 -38.39
C LYS A 475 42.21 -43.13 -37.99
N ASP A 476 41.53 -43.66 -36.97
CA ASP A 476 40.21 -43.19 -36.54
C ASP A 476 40.29 -42.54 -35.16
N THR A 477 39.53 -41.46 -34.94
CA THR A 477 39.34 -40.86 -33.62
C THR A 477 38.00 -41.30 -33.06
N ILE A 478 38.02 -41.96 -31.90
CA ILE A 478 36.85 -42.46 -31.19
C ILE A 478 36.72 -41.68 -29.89
N ILE A 479 35.62 -40.97 -29.71
CA ILE A 479 35.35 -40.24 -28.48
C ILE A 479 34.50 -41.15 -27.58
N GLY A 480 35.06 -41.52 -26.44
CA GLY A 480 34.34 -42.17 -25.34
C GLY A 480 33.75 -41.14 -24.39
N VAL A 481 32.45 -41.19 -24.19
CA VAL A 481 31.73 -40.40 -23.18
C VAL A 481 31.23 -41.35 -22.09
N ILE A 482 31.76 -41.19 -20.89
CA ILE A 482 31.51 -42.04 -19.72
C ILE A 482 30.78 -41.23 -18.66
N SER A 483 29.58 -41.67 -18.28
CA SER A 483 28.78 -41.06 -17.21
C SER A 483 27.59 -41.96 -16.86
N ASN A 484 27.10 -41.93 -15.62
CA ASN A 484 25.85 -42.61 -15.24
C ASN A 484 24.61 -42.17 -16.07
N LYS A 485 24.75 -41.08 -16.85
CA LYS A 485 23.75 -40.49 -17.72
C LYS A 485 24.22 -40.29 -19.17
N ALA A 486 25.28 -40.99 -19.60
CA ALA A 486 25.88 -40.78 -20.92
C ALA A 486 24.86 -40.86 -22.08
N CYS A 487 24.02 -41.91 -22.12
CA CYS A 487 22.97 -42.01 -23.16
C CYS A 487 21.88 -40.93 -23.04
N ASP A 488 21.49 -40.58 -21.82
CA ASP A 488 20.45 -39.57 -21.59
C ASP A 488 20.90 -38.19 -22.12
N ILE A 489 22.22 -37.95 -22.21
CA ILE A 489 22.82 -36.69 -22.67
C ILE A 489 23.24 -36.75 -24.16
N MET A 490 23.80 -37.87 -24.61
CA MET A 490 24.40 -38.02 -25.94
C MET A 490 23.42 -38.45 -27.05
N THR A 491 22.14 -38.60 -26.73
CA THR A 491 21.05 -38.87 -27.70
C THR A 491 20.68 -37.67 -28.56
N HIS A 492 21.24 -36.48 -28.29
CA HIS A 492 20.92 -35.26 -29.03
C HIS A 492 22.04 -34.87 -30.01
N PRO A 493 21.77 -34.77 -31.33
CA PRO A 493 22.80 -34.51 -32.35
C PRO A 493 23.56 -33.20 -32.13
N SER A 494 22.90 -32.15 -31.59
CA SER A 494 23.58 -30.87 -31.29
C SER A 494 24.59 -30.97 -30.13
N PHE A 495 24.38 -31.85 -29.15
CA PHE A 495 25.37 -32.09 -28.09
C PHE A 495 26.56 -32.86 -28.63
N VAL A 496 26.31 -33.85 -29.49
CA VAL A 496 27.35 -34.60 -30.19
C VAL A 496 28.18 -33.67 -31.10
N ALA A 497 27.53 -32.80 -31.88
CA ALA A 497 28.19 -31.78 -32.69
C ALA A 497 29.05 -30.85 -31.83
N GLY A 498 28.46 -30.27 -30.78
CA GLY A 498 29.18 -29.38 -29.86
C GLY A 498 30.36 -30.06 -29.17
N LEU A 499 30.24 -31.33 -28.81
CA LEU A 499 31.32 -32.13 -28.25
C LEU A 499 32.45 -32.35 -29.28
N VAL A 500 32.11 -32.80 -30.48
CA VAL A 500 33.07 -33.04 -31.57
C VAL A 500 33.80 -31.74 -31.96
N ASP A 501 33.09 -30.63 -32.03
CA ASP A 501 33.63 -29.29 -32.31
C ASP A 501 34.57 -28.82 -31.19
N THR A 502 34.16 -29.00 -29.93
CA THR A 502 34.96 -28.62 -28.75
C THR A 502 36.26 -29.40 -28.69
N LEU A 503 36.21 -30.70 -28.97
CA LEU A 503 37.36 -31.59 -28.99
C LEU A 503 38.22 -31.43 -30.26
N LYS A 504 37.69 -30.75 -31.29
CA LYS A 504 38.32 -30.62 -32.63
C LYS A 504 38.70 -31.97 -33.22
N ALA A 505 37.87 -32.99 -32.98
CA ALA A 505 38.21 -34.39 -33.21
C ALA A 505 38.21 -34.81 -34.70
N GLY A 506 37.85 -33.92 -35.64
CA GLY A 506 37.98 -34.16 -37.07
C GLY A 506 37.08 -35.26 -37.64
N ILE A 507 35.96 -35.57 -36.98
CA ILE A 507 35.09 -36.74 -37.25
C ILE A 507 34.08 -36.48 -38.41
N GLY A 508 34.27 -35.40 -39.19
CA GLY A 508 33.42 -35.09 -40.35
C GLY A 508 31.96 -34.72 -40.01
N PRO A 509 31.11 -34.49 -41.03
CA PRO A 509 29.73 -34.03 -40.85
C PRO A 509 28.73 -35.15 -40.52
N ARG A 510 29.14 -36.42 -40.55
CA ARG A 510 28.28 -37.58 -40.24
C ARG A 510 29.01 -38.46 -39.23
N VAL A 511 28.37 -38.71 -38.09
CA VAL A 511 28.95 -39.49 -36.99
C VAL A 511 28.00 -40.58 -36.57
N ILE A 512 28.57 -41.72 -36.19
CA ILE A 512 27.85 -42.79 -35.54
C ILE A 512 28.02 -42.64 -34.04
N VAL A 513 26.89 -42.70 -33.34
CA VAL A 513 26.81 -42.74 -31.89
C VAL A 513 26.40 -44.15 -31.49
N TYR A 514 27.31 -44.87 -30.86
CA TYR A 514 27.10 -46.24 -30.40
C TYR A 514 27.20 -46.29 -28.89
N ALA A 515 26.21 -46.84 -28.21
CA ALA A 515 26.21 -47.03 -26.79
C ALA A 515 26.17 -48.53 -26.45
N PRO A 516 27.34 -49.17 -26.21
CA PRO A 516 27.37 -50.55 -25.73
C PRO A 516 26.75 -50.66 -24.32
N LEU A 517 26.86 -49.61 -23.51
CA LEU A 517 26.26 -49.49 -22.19
C LEU A 517 25.47 -48.18 -22.09
N LYS A 518 24.50 -48.10 -21.18
CA LYS A 518 23.78 -46.85 -20.89
C LYS A 518 24.73 -45.74 -20.43
N GLU A 519 25.81 -46.13 -19.78
CA GLU A 519 26.78 -45.23 -19.16
C GLU A 519 28.04 -44.96 -20.01
N LEU A 520 28.15 -45.59 -21.18
CA LEU A 520 29.27 -45.43 -22.11
C LEU A 520 28.75 -45.23 -23.52
N VAL A 521 29.08 -44.07 -24.11
CA VAL A 521 28.74 -43.72 -25.48
C VAL A 521 30.02 -43.49 -26.27
N LEU A 522 30.07 -44.06 -27.47
CA LEU A 522 31.16 -43.94 -28.42
C LEU A 522 30.69 -43.10 -29.60
N VAL A 523 31.43 -42.04 -29.93
CA VAL A 523 31.18 -41.20 -31.10
C VAL A 523 32.35 -41.36 -32.07
N TYR A 524 32.06 -41.74 -33.31
CA TYR A 524 33.06 -42.02 -34.34
C TYR A 524 32.54 -41.74 -35.75
N THR A 525 33.43 -41.74 -36.75
CA THR A 525 33.07 -41.48 -38.15
C THR A 525 32.32 -42.67 -38.77
N GLU A 526 31.45 -42.43 -39.75
CA GLU A 526 30.73 -43.51 -40.45
C GLU A 526 31.68 -44.55 -41.11
N ASP A 527 32.89 -44.13 -41.47
CA ASP A 527 33.92 -44.95 -42.14
C ASP A 527 34.98 -45.55 -41.19
N ALA A 528 34.78 -45.46 -39.87
CA ALA A 528 35.71 -46.01 -38.89
C ALA A 528 35.83 -47.54 -38.99
N ASP A 529 37.04 -48.07 -38.80
CA ASP A 529 37.30 -49.50 -38.87
C ASP A 529 36.65 -50.24 -37.68
N VAL A 530 35.87 -51.28 -37.97
CA VAL A 530 35.17 -52.10 -36.98
C VAL A 530 36.14 -52.73 -35.96
N GLU A 531 37.37 -53.07 -36.35
CA GLU A 531 38.38 -53.59 -35.43
C GLU A 531 38.86 -52.51 -34.44
N ASN A 532 38.96 -51.24 -34.88
CA ASN A 532 39.28 -50.11 -34.01
C ASN A 532 38.14 -49.82 -33.03
N LEU A 533 36.90 -49.92 -33.49
CA LEU A 533 35.71 -49.70 -32.66
C LEU A 533 35.61 -50.75 -31.54
N ASN A 534 35.83 -52.03 -31.88
CA ASN A 534 35.80 -53.10 -30.89
C ASN A 534 36.93 -52.98 -29.84
N ALA A 535 38.13 -52.58 -30.28
CA ALA A 535 39.24 -52.34 -29.36
C ALA A 535 38.97 -51.14 -28.43
N ALA A 536 38.50 -50.02 -28.97
CA ALA A 536 38.18 -48.84 -28.19
C ALA A 536 37.01 -49.09 -27.23
N ALA A 537 36.00 -49.85 -27.65
CA ALA A 537 34.90 -50.24 -26.78
C ALA A 537 35.38 -51.04 -25.56
N GLN A 538 36.31 -51.99 -25.74
CA GLN A 538 36.88 -52.78 -24.64
C GLN A 538 37.75 -51.92 -23.70
N ASP A 539 38.59 -51.06 -24.25
CA ASP A 539 39.44 -50.14 -23.46
C ASP A 539 38.59 -49.17 -22.65
N LEU A 540 37.58 -48.55 -23.28
CA LEU A 540 36.68 -47.59 -22.63
C LEU A 540 35.73 -48.26 -21.64
N GLN A 541 35.33 -49.51 -21.86
CA GLN A 541 34.60 -50.30 -20.86
C GLN A 541 35.46 -50.58 -19.63
N THR A 542 36.76 -50.85 -19.83
CA THR A 542 37.72 -51.03 -18.73
C THR A 542 37.91 -49.74 -17.94
N ILE A 543 38.00 -48.59 -18.63
CA ILE A 543 38.06 -47.26 -18.01
C ILE A 543 36.75 -46.97 -17.25
N ALA A 544 35.59 -47.26 -17.84
CA ALA A 544 34.30 -47.10 -17.18
C ALA A 544 34.20 -47.97 -15.92
N ALA A 545 34.63 -49.23 -15.97
CA ALA A 545 34.69 -50.12 -14.80
C ALA A 545 35.55 -49.53 -13.66
N SER A 546 36.65 -48.84 -14.01
CA SER A 546 37.55 -48.22 -13.03
C SER A 546 37.04 -46.91 -12.42
N ARG A 547 35.97 -46.32 -12.98
CA ARG A 547 35.42 -45.01 -12.58
C ARG A 547 34.12 -45.11 -11.77
N ASP A 548 33.77 -46.29 -11.28
CA ASP A 548 32.59 -46.55 -10.43
C ASP A 548 31.26 -46.10 -11.08
N VAL A 549 31.20 -46.15 -12.41
CA VAL A 549 29.95 -45.93 -13.17
C VAL A 549 29.19 -47.23 -13.36
N GLY A 550 27.86 -47.14 -13.47
CA GLY A 550 27.02 -48.29 -13.82
C GLY A 550 27.46 -48.94 -15.14
N GLN A 551 27.20 -50.24 -15.29
CA GLN A 551 27.50 -50.99 -16.52
C GLN A 551 26.24 -51.66 -17.03
N THR A 552 25.26 -50.86 -17.40
CA THR A 552 23.95 -51.34 -17.87
C THR A 552 24.03 -51.61 -19.37
N PRO A 553 23.92 -52.86 -19.86
CA PRO A 553 23.95 -53.14 -21.30
C PRO A 553 22.80 -52.44 -22.04
N LEU A 554 23.07 -51.87 -23.22
CA LEU A 554 22.07 -51.18 -24.03
C LEU A 554 22.08 -51.60 -25.51
N ASP A 555 23.26 -51.63 -26.14
CA ASP A 555 23.44 -51.94 -27.57
C ASP A 555 22.64 -51.03 -28.52
N TYR A 556 22.82 -49.71 -28.34
CA TYR A 556 22.17 -48.68 -29.16
C TYR A 556 23.13 -48.13 -30.23
N ILE A 557 22.68 -48.00 -31.48
CA ILE A 557 23.45 -47.35 -32.54
C ILE A 557 22.57 -46.39 -33.33
N GLU A 558 23.05 -45.17 -33.53
CA GLU A 558 22.37 -44.17 -34.35
C GLU A 558 23.38 -43.38 -35.17
N LEU A 559 22.97 -42.98 -36.38
CA LEU A 559 23.75 -42.11 -37.25
C LEU A 559 23.20 -40.68 -37.17
N PHE A 560 24.07 -39.71 -36.88
CA PHE A 560 23.74 -38.29 -36.89
C PHE A 560 24.38 -37.54 -38.06
N GLU A 561 23.57 -36.73 -38.74
CA GLU A 561 24.02 -35.69 -39.69
C GLU A 561 24.23 -34.38 -38.92
N LEU A 562 25.47 -33.98 -38.73
CA LEU A 562 25.89 -32.80 -37.95
C LEU A 562 25.82 -31.48 -38.75
N ASP A 563 25.58 -31.56 -40.07
CA ASP A 563 25.56 -30.42 -41.01
C ASP A 563 24.22 -29.68 -41.10
N ARG A 564 23.18 -30.14 -40.38
CA ARG A 564 21.88 -29.45 -40.31
C ARG A 564 21.83 -28.49 -39.11
N PRO A 565 21.62 -27.18 -39.31
CA PRO A 565 21.62 -26.22 -38.23
C PRO A 565 20.28 -26.27 -37.46
N ARG A 566 20.32 -26.78 -36.23
CA ARG A 566 19.42 -26.33 -35.16
C ARG A 566 20.21 -26.20 -33.84
N GLY A 567 20.49 -24.94 -33.48
CA GLY A 567 21.01 -24.49 -32.18
C GLY A 567 22.41 -23.87 -32.27
N ILE A 568 22.53 -22.56 -32.00
CA ILE A 568 23.78 -21.77 -32.08
C ILE A 568 24.54 -21.79 -30.73
N PHE A 569 25.87 -21.98 -30.82
CA PHE A 569 26.94 -21.79 -29.81
C PHE A 569 28.03 -20.85 -30.39
N ASN A 570 29.01 -20.33 -29.61
CA ASN A 570 30.28 -19.77 -30.16
C ASN A 570 31.51 -19.72 -29.20
N LEU A 571 32.71 -19.80 -29.82
CA LEU A 571 34.08 -20.14 -29.34
C LEU A 571 35.12 -18.98 -29.51
N ILE A 572 36.34 -19.07 -28.92
CA ILE A 572 37.53 -18.27 -29.33
C ILE A 572 38.84 -19.10 -29.40
N THR A 573 39.71 -18.77 -30.38
CA THR A 573 40.82 -19.52 -31.01
C THR A 573 42.25 -19.00 -30.72
N LEU A 574 43.31 -19.77 -31.11
CA LEU A 574 44.58 -19.42 -31.82
C LEU A 574 45.66 -20.53 -31.62
N PRO A 575 46.84 -20.58 -32.30
CA PRO A 575 47.19 -20.56 -33.73
C PRO A 575 47.96 -21.87 -34.18
N PRO A 576 48.36 -22.05 -35.48
CA PRO A 576 48.68 -23.37 -36.05
C PRO A 576 50.19 -23.68 -36.22
N LYS A 577 50.58 -24.97 -36.27
CA LYS A 577 51.87 -25.43 -36.84
C LYS A 577 51.94 -26.97 -37.09
N PRO A 578 52.95 -27.53 -37.79
CA PRO A 578 52.95 -27.85 -39.21
C PRO A 578 53.08 -29.38 -39.53
N ALA A 579 52.73 -29.79 -40.74
CA ALA A 579 52.77 -31.19 -41.23
C ALA A 579 54.21 -31.67 -41.55
N PRO A 580 54.56 -32.95 -41.30
CA PRO A 580 54.68 -33.97 -42.38
C PRO A 580 54.62 -35.44 -41.83
N PRO A 581 55.09 -36.52 -42.50
CA PRO A 581 55.21 -36.85 -43.94
C PRO A 581 54.53 -38.21 -44.31
N GLU A 582 54.41 -38.47 -45.62
CA GLU A 582 53.80 -39.68 -46.21
C GLU A 582 54.72 -40.93 -46.26
N THR A 583 54.08 -42.06 -46.60
CA THR A 583 54.54 -43.36 -47.19
C THR A 583 54.70 -44.53 -46.21
N PRO A 584 54.69 -45.82 -46.66
CA PRO A 584 54.47 -46.40 -48.01
C PRO A 584 53.50 -47.63 -48.03
N PRO A 585 53.22 -48.26 -49.20
CA PRO A 585 52.28 -49.38 -49.32
C PRO A 585 52.92 -50.77 -49.50
N ALA A 586 52.05 -51.79 -49.53
CA ALA A 586 52.19 -53.19 -49.97
C ALA A 586 52.51 -54.22 -48.86
N ALA A 587 52.16 -55.51 -48.93
CA ALA A 587 51.85 -56.39 -50.08
C ALA A 587 51.17 -57.71 -49.55
N PRO A 588 50.94 -58.78 -50.36
CA PRO A 588 49.68 -59.53 -50.36
C PRO A 588 49.76 -61.03 -49.95
N GLY A 589 48.59 -61.64 -49.71
CA GLY A 589 48.27 -62.96 -50.27
C GLY A 589 47.99 -64.15 -49.33
N THR A 590 46.85 -64.82 -49.63
CA THR A 590 46.59 -66.28 -49.60
C THR A 590 46.46 -66.99 -48.24
N LYS A 591 45.56 -67.96 -48.00
CA LYS A 591 44.40 -68.61 -48.66
C LYS A 591 43.70 -69.50 -47.58
N PRO A 592 42.55 -70.18 -47.86
CA PRO A 592 41.47 -70.46 -46.88
C PRO A 592 41.20 -71.95 -46.56
N GLY A 593 40.27 -72.16 -45.61
CA GLY A 593 39.44 -73.37 -45.38
C GLY A 593 40.06 -74.41 -44.44
N THR A 594 39.36 -75.21 -43.64
CA THR A 594 37.95 -75.60 -43.34
C THR A 594 38.07 -76.66 -42.22
N PRO A 595 37.03 -77.17 -41.52
CA PRO A 595 35.67 -76.68 -41.27
C PRO A 595 35.48 -76.07 -39.88
#